data_AF-A0A396U442-F1
#
_entry.id   AF-A0A396U442-F1
#
_cell.length_a   1.000
_cell.length_b   1.000
_cell.length_c   1.000
_cell.angle_alpha   90.00
_cell.angle_beta   90.00
_cell.angle_gamma   90.00
#
_symmetry.space_group_name_H-M   'P 1'
#
loop_
_entity.id
_entity.type
_entity.pdbx_description
1 polymer ?
#
loop_
_entity_poly.entity_id
_entity_poly.type
_entity_poly.pdbx_seq_one_letter_code
_entity_poly.pdbx_strand_id
1 'polypeptide(L)'
;MKKIISFYFLILTLLMLLPSNVHAQNSIFDTSSSSLFSNDDEFLKVDEAFIFNFHQQGKEVTITFDIAEGYYLYRHQFKVKGQDVSVEPLALPQGIEHEDEFFGIQQIYTEPLSFIINIKEAKENATLTLSYQGCAKKGLCYPPERKTIQLSKVDVNSASNANVLSAIASEQSTTEPAQTTATKSEQHQLVDMLMQDSVLLTLIAFFAGGLLLSFTPCVFPMYPILTGIIVGQGKQLTNKKAFSLSFVYVQGMAVTYTLLGIVVALAGAKFQAVFQHPAVLISLSALFIFLALSMFGVFNLALPASWQEKLNNLSNKQKGGSYTGVLVMGVISGLVASPCTTAPLTGALLYISQTGDVVLGASALYALSLGMGLPLLILGSSGGKLLPKAGAWMDIIKNIFGLLLLAVPIFLLDRLIPTLASDILWSLLILATGGYFYVTNQASNSTNNFGYGLRSIVIFMLIFFGANKLYQTVFPTHNAVSQVEQVHASFTKVASLAELEQTVVEANNQGKTVMVDLYADWCIACKEFEKYTFVAPQVQQALRNTLWVQIDMTAFDSAANSEIAKHYNILGLPSILFFDLSGKELTQQRTTGFMGSDEFAAHINGFF
;
A
#
# COMPACT_ATOMS: atom_id res chain seq x y z
N MET A 1 16.02 -39.65 27.13
CA MET A 1 14.88 -38.80 26.69
C MET A 1 15.31 -37.62 25.79
N LYS A 2 16.24 -36.74 26.18
CA LYS A 2 16.70 -35.61 25.32
C LYS A 2 17.25 -36.00 23.93
N LYS A 3 17.98 -37.12 23.81
CA LYS A 3 18.51 -37.59 22.51
C LYS A 3 17.44 -38.14 21.56
N ILE A 4 16.34 -38.68 22.11
CA ILE A 4 15.22 -39.23 21.32
C ILE A 4 14.37 -38.09 20.75
N ILE A 5 14.14 -37.03 21.54
CA ILE A 5 13.43 -35.83 21.09
C ILE A 5 14.22 -35.10 19.99
N SER A 6 15.54 -35.02 20.11
CA SER A 6 16.40 -34.41 19.08
C SER A 6 16.44 -35.22 17.77
N PHE A 7 16.34 -36.54 17.86
CA PHE A 7 16.28 -37.41 16.67
C PHE A 7 14.93 -37.28 15.95
N TYR A 8 13.84 -37.17 16.72
CA TYR A 8 12.50 -36.92 16.18
C TYR A 8 12.39 -35.55 15.50
N PHE A 9 13.01 -34.52 16.08
CA PHE A 9 13.02 -33.18 15.49
C PHE A 9 13.82 -33.13 14.18
N LEU A 10 14.91 -33.90 14.08
CA LEU A 10 15.75 -34.00 12.88
C LEU A 10 15.08 -34.82 11.76
N ILE A 11 14.29 -35.83 12.11
CA ILE A 11 13.44 -36.55 11.15
C ILE A 11 12.27 -35.69 10.68
N LEU A 12 11.66 -34.89 11.56
CA LEU A 12 10.56 -34.01 11.21
C LEU A 12 10.99 -32.88 10.26
N THR A 13 12.20 -32.31 10.47
CA THR A 13 12.76 -31.35 9.52
C THR A 13 13.18 -31.99 8.21
N LEU A 14 13.65 -33.24 8.21
CA LEU A 14 13.97 -33.98 6.97
C LEU A 14 12.70 -34.34 6.17
N LEU A 15 11.57 -34.59 6.85
CA LEU A 15 10.29 -34.91 6.20
C LEU A 15 9.61 -33.68 5.56
N MET A 16 9.90 -32.47 6.07
CA MET A 16 9.43 -31.21 5.46
C MET A 16 10.28 -30.73 4.27
N LEU A 17 11.38 -31.43 3.94
CA LEU A 17 12.28 -31.12 2.82
C LEU A 17 12.03 -31.98 1.58
N LEU A 18 10.98 -32.80 1.55
CA LEU A 18 10.59 -33.59 0.37
C LEU A 18 9.60 -32.78 -0.51
N PRO A 19 9.87 -32.62 -1.83
CA PRO A 19 8.95 -31.95 -2.74
C PRO A 19 7.75 -32.85 -3.05
N SER A 20 6.55 -32.41 -2.70
CA SER A 20 5.29 -33.02 -3.12
C SER A 20 5.04 -32.69 -4.59
N ASN A 21 5.07 -33.71 -5.47
CA ASN A 21 4.59 -33.60 -6.84
C ASN A 21 3.06 -33.49 -6.82
N VAL A 22 2.54 -32.28 -7.05
CA VAL A 22 1.11 -32.06 -7.28
C VAL A 22 0.79 -32.42 -8.74
N HIS A 23 0.07 -33.51 -8.95
CA HIS A 23 -0.57 -33.80 -10.23
C HIS A 23 -1.88 -33.02 -10.30
N ALA A 24 -1.99 -32.07 -11.23
CA ALA A 24 -3.26 -31.43 -11.57
C ALA A 24 -4.18 -32.46 -12.23
N GLN A 25 -5.34 -32.71 -11.63
CA GLN A 25 -6.43 -33.45 -12.26
C GLN A 25 -7.22 -32.48 -13.15
N ASN A 26 -7.41 -32.86 -14.41
CA ASN A 26 -8.23 -32.12 -15.38
C ASN A 26 -9.67 -31.99 -14.88
N SER A 27 -10.18 -30.76 -14.87
CA SER A 27 -11.58 -30.46 -14.58
C SER A 27 -12.44 -30.71 -15.82
N ILE A 28 -13.60 -31.31 -15.60
CA ILE A 28 -14.52 -31.94 -16.57
C ILE A 28 -15.53 -30.92 -17.13
N PHE A 29 -15.25 -29.60 -17.04
CA PHE A 29 -16.12 -28.53 -17.51
C PHE A 29 -15.59 -27.82 -18.76
N ASP A 30 -15.00 -28.60 -19.68
CA ASP A 30 -14.78 -28.16 -21.06
C ASP A 30 -16.14 -28.13 -21.77
N THR A 31 -16.73 -26.94 -21.88
CA THR A 31 -17.86 -26.68 -22.77
C THR A 31 -17.42 -25.73 -23.87
N SER A 32 -16.53 -26.22 -24.73
CA SER A 32 -16.32 -25.69 -26.06
C SER A 32 -17.56 -25.93 -26.93
N SER A 33 -18.38 -24.91 -27.14
CA SER A 33 -19.10 -24.71 -28.42
C SER A 33 -19.82 -23.36 -28.53
N SER A 34 -19.78 -22.84 -29.76
CA SER A 34 -20.42 -21.66 -30.36
C SER A 34 -19.62 -20.35 -30.24
N SER A 35 -18.67 -20.07 -31.15
CA SER A 35 -18.87 -19.52 -32.51
C SER A 35 -19.69 -18.21 -32.46
N LEU A 36 -19.03 -17.03 -32.55
CA LEU A 36 -19.52 -15.73 -33.10
C LEU A 36 -18.83 -14.44 -32.57
N PHE A 37 -17.64 -14.48 -31.95
CA PHE A 37 -17.10 -13.30 -31.24
C PHE A 37 -16.26 -12.35 -32.11
N SER A 38 -16.94 -11.43 -32.79
CA SER A 38 -16.46 -10.04 -32.91
C SER A 38 -17.12 -9.24 -31.79
N ASN A 39 -16.36 -8.88 -30.74
CA ASN A 39 -16.90 -8.20 -29.55
C ASN A 39 -17.20 -6.69 -29.77
N ASP A 40 -16.92 -6.14 -30.96
CA ASP A 40 -17.11 -4.71 -31.22
C ASP A 40 -18.57 -4.25 -31.12
N ASP A 41 -19.54 -5.14 -31.34
CA ASP A 41 -20.98 -4.86 -31.20
C ASP A 41 -21.57 -5.24 -29.83
N GLU A 42 -20.76 -5.79 -28.91
CA GLU A 42 -21.25 -6.24 -27.60
C GLU A 42 -21.15 -5.16 -26.50
N PHE A 43 -20.29 -4.16 -26.69
CA PHE A 43 -20.04 -3.11 -25.71
C PHE A 43 -20.74 -1.80 -26.06
N LEU A 44 -21.47 -1.24 -25.09
CA LEU A 44 -22.11 0.06 -25.23
C LEU A 44 -21.06 1.18 -25.27
N LYS A 45 -21.40 2.32 -25.88
CA LYS A 45 -20.54 3.52 -25.76
C LYS A 45 -20.58 4.06 -24.33
N VAL A 46 -19.57 4.82 -23.91
CA VAL A 46 -19.47 5.40 -22.54
C VAL A 46 -20.75 6.13 -22.14
N ASP A 47 -21.28 6.98 -23.03
CA ASP A 47 -22.48 7.79 -22.77
C ASP A 47 -23.78 6.98 -22.76
N GLU A 48 -23.77 5.77 -23.33
CA GLU A 48 -24.89 4.83 -23.33
C GLU A 48 -24.82 3.87 -22.13
N ALA A 49 -23.61 3.48 -21.72
CA ALA A 49 -23.34 2.64 -20.56
C ALA A 49 -23.56 3.38 -19.23
N PHE A 50 -23.25 4.68 -19.22
CA PHE A 50 -23.34 5.55 -18.04
C PHE A 50 -24.07 6.85 -18.38
N ILE A 51 -25.40 6.80 -18.32
CA ILE A 51 -26.24 7.96 -18.66
C ILE A 51 -26.14 8.97 -17.51
N PHE A 52 -25.50 10.10 -17.79
CA PHE A 52 -25.28 11.18 -16.83
C PHE A 52 -26.40 12.23 -16.89
N ASN A 53 -27.02 12.49 -15.73
CA ASN A 53 -28.01 13.55 -15.55
C ASN A 53 -27.68 14.40 -14.33
N PHE A 54 -28.03 15.69 -14.36
CA PHE A 54 -27.85 16.61 -13.23
C PHE A 54 -29.05 17.55 -13.06
N HIS A 55 -29.32 17.93 -11.82
CA HIS A 55 -30.34 18.92 -11.48
C HIS A 55 -29.87 19.81 -10.32
N GLN A 56 -29.94 21.13 -10.48
CA GLN A 56 -29.57 22.09 -9.43
C GLN A 56 -30.82 22.64 -8.73
N GLN A 57 -30.89 22.50 -7.41
CA GLN A 57 -31.87 23.13 -6.53
C GLN A 57 -31.16 24.07 -5.55
N GLY A 58 -31.00 25.34 -5.94
CA GLY A 58 -30.32 26.33 -5.12
C GLY A 58 -28.86 25.94 -4.83
N LYS A 59 -28.58 25.59 -3.57
CA LYS A 59 -27.26 25.17 -3.07
C LYS A 59 -26.94 23.70 -3.34
N GLU A 60 -27.92 22.89 -3.71
CA GLU A 60 -27.75 21.44 -3.88
C GLU A 60 -27.75 21.09 -5.38
N VAL A 61 -26.73 20.36 -5.83
CA VAL A 61 -26.68 19.79 -7.17
C VAL A 61 -26.82 18.29 -7.05
N THR A 62 -27.96 17.75 -7.45
CA THR A 62 -28.20 16.31 -7.52
C THR A 62 -27.62 15.78 -8.82
N ILE A 63 -26.76 14.77 -8.72
CA ILE A 63 -26.21 14.03 -9.84
C ILE A 63 -26.78 12.62 -9.82
N THR A 64 -27.18 12.14 -10.99
CA THR A 64 -27.70 10.79 -11.19
C THR A 64 -26.99 10.11 -12.34
N PHE A 65 -26.57 8.88 -12.12
CA PHE A 65 -26.03 7.98 -13.14
C PHE A 65 -26.94 6.76 -13.27
N ASP A 66 -27.50 6.55 -14.46
CA ASP A 66 -28.13 5.28 -14.80
C ASP A 66 -27.06 4.36 -15.41
N ILE A 67 -26.79 3.25 -14.73
CA ILE A 67 -25.75 2.28 -15.09
C ILE A 67 -26.41 1.12 -15.83
N ALA A 68 -25.95 0.82 -17.04
CA ALA A 68 -26.45 -0.32 -17.82
C ALA A 68 -26.12 -1.67 -17.16
N GLU A 69 -26.94 -2.69 -17.42
CA GLU A 69 -26.73 -4.03 -16.88
C GLU A 69 -25.39 -4.62 -17.35
N GLY A 70 -24.60 -5.16 -16.42
CA GLY A 70 -23.27 -5.68 -16.72
C GLY A 70 -22.14 -4.64 -16.68
N TYR A 71 -22.43 -3.39 -16.32
CA TYR A 71 -21.45 -2.31 -16.16
C TYR A 71 -21.35 -1.86 -14.70
N TYR A 72 -20.24 -1.20 -14.34
CA TYR A 72 -20.03 -0.66 -13.01
C TYR A 72 -19.12 0.58 -12.99
N LEU A 73 -19.33 1.45 -11.99
CA LEU A 73 -18.55 2.68 -11.76
C LEU A 73 -17.69 2.57 -10.51
N TYR A 74 -16.45 3.05 -10.56
CA TYR A 74 -15.55 3.06 -9.39
C TYR A 74 -15.81 4.26 -8.48
N ARG A 75 -16.09 4.01 -7.21
CA ARG A 75 -16.33 5.06 -6.21
C ARG A 75 -15.14 6.02 -6.05
N HIS A 76 -13.91 5.49 -6.08
CA HIS A 76 -12.71 6.31 -5.88
C HIS A 76 -12.36 7.19 -7.10
N GLN A 77 -12.95 6.92 -8.27
CA GLN A 77 -12.69 7.69 -9.50
C GLN A 77 -13.59 8.92 -9.65
N PHE A 78 -14.60 9.08 -8.79
CA PHE A 78 -15.39 10.30 -8.71
C PHE A 78 -14.54 11.45 -8.14
N LYS A 79 -14.22 12.43 -8.99
CA LYS A 79 -13.49 13.64 -8.58
C LYS A 79 -14.26 14.87 -9.05
N VAL A 80 -14.46 15.82 -8.15
CA VAL A 80 -15.16 17.07 -8.44
C VAL A 80 -14.17 18.21 -8.38
N LYS A 81 -14.15 19.05 -9.41
CA LYS A 81 -13.38 20.29 -9.46
C LYS A 81 -14.32 21.44 -9.84
N GLY A 82 -14.42 22.45 -8.98
CA GLY A 82 -15.14 23.69 -9.30
C GLY A 82 -14.18 24.77 -9.81
N GLN A 83 -14.59 25.49 -10.85
CA GLN A 83 -13.97 26.73 -11.27
C GLN A 83 -14.94 27.87 -10.93
N ASP A 84 -14.46 28.84 -10.11
CA ASP A 84 -15.28 29.92 -9.53
C ASP A 84 -16.45 29.45 -8.65
N VAL A 85 -16.30 28.27 -8.03
CA VAL A 85 -17.26 27.63 -7.13
C VAL A 85 -16.57 27.06 -5.91
N SER A 86 -17.13 27.31 -4.73
CA SER A 86 -16.72 26.64 -3.49
C SER A 86 -17.68 25.48 -3.19
N VAL A 87 -17.16 24.26 -3.17
CA VAL A 87 -17.92 23.01 -3.01
C VAL A 87 -17.58 22.34 -1.68
N GLU A 88 -18.56 21.72 -1.03
CA GLU A 88 -18.33 20.87 0.14
C GLU A 88 -17.68 19.52 -0.22
N PRO A 89 -17.08 18.81 0.75
CA PRO A 89 -16.56 17.47 0.53
C PRO A 89 -17.66 16.55 -0.03
N LEU A 90 -17.35 15.87 -1.13
CA LEU A 90 -18.30 14.99 -1.81
C LEU A 90 -18.67 13.80 -0.91
N ALA A 91 -19.95 13.72 -0.53
CA ALA A 91 -20.50 12.60 0.22
C ALA A 91 -21.09 11.57 -0.76
N LEU A 92 -20.29 10.55 -1.11
CA LEU A 92 -20.74 9.44 -1.94
C LEU A 92 -21.35 8.32 -1.07
N PRO A 93 -22.47 7.69 -1.50
CA PRO A 93 -23.06 6.55 -0.79
C PRO A 93 -22.06 5.38 -0.71
N GLN A 94 -22.33 4.43 0.18
CA GLN A 94 -21.50 3.22 0.25
C GLN A 94 -21.68 2.41 -1.04
N GLY A 95 -20.56 1.96 -1.62
CA GLY A 95 -20.55 1.06 -2.77
C GLY A 95 -20.41 -0.39 -2.32
N ILE A 96 -20.61 -1.31 -3.27
CA ILE A 96 -20.42 -2.74 -3.07
C ILE A 96 -18.92 -3.03 -3.15
N GLU A 97 -18.39 -3.88 -2.27
CA GLU A 97 -16.99 -4.29 -2.31
C GLU A 97 -16.73 -5.21 -3.50
N HIS A 98 -15.66 -4.92 -4.25
CA HIS A 98 -15.19 -5.67 -5.40
C HIS A 98 -13.68 -5.85 -5.25
N GLU A 99 -13.21 -7.10 -5.28
CA GLU A 99 -11.79 -7.41 -5.19
C GLU A 99 -11.22 -7.58 -6.60
N ASP A 100 -10.33 -6.68 -6.97
CA ASP A 100 -9.56 -6.74 -8.21
C ASP A 100 -8.14 -7.22 -7.90
N GLU A 101 -7.66 -8.26 -8.56
CA GLU A 101 -6.36 -8.89 -8.24
C GLU A 101 -5.16 -7.92 -8.35
N PHE A 102 -5.29 -6.89 -9.20
CA PHE A 102 -4.23 -5.89 -9.45
C PHE A 102 -4.41 -4.59 -8.67
N PHE A 103 -5.64 -4.21 -8.30
CA PHE A 103 -5.95 -2.95 -7.61
C PHE A 103 -6.43 -3.14 -6.17
N GLY A 104 -6.53 -4.39 -5.71
CA GLY A 104 -7.03 -4.75 -4.39
C GLY A 104 -8.54 -4.52 -4.25
N ILE A 105 -9.00 -4.39 -3.01
CA ILE A 105 -10.41 -4.18 -2.70
C ILE A 105 -10.81 -2.73 -3.04
N GLN A 106 -11.77 -2.59 -3.94
CA GLN A 106 -12.35 -1.33 -4.38
C GLN A 106 -13.87 -1.30 -4.10
N GLN A 107 -14.44 -0.10 -3.99
CA GLN A 107 -15.89 0.07 -3.91
C GLN A 107 -16.44 0.43 -5.28
N ILE A 108 -17.44 -0.32 -5.75
CA ILE A 108 -18.09 -0.12 -7.05
C ILE A 108 -19.60 0.11 -6.90
N TYR A 109 -20.18 0.71 -7.93
CA TYR A 109 -21.63 0.85 -8.09
C TYR A 109 -22.09 0.09 -9.33
N THR A 110 -23.00 -0.86 -9.15
CA THR A 110 -23.66 -1.62 -10.23
C THR A 110 -25.11 -1.21 -10.45
N GLU A 111 -25.70 -0.53 -9.47
CA GLU A 111 -27.07 -0.02 -9.51
C GLU A 111 -27.08 1.49 -9.79
N PRO A 112 -28.22 2.06 -10.25
CA PRO A 112 -28.35 3.50 -10.46
C PRO A 112 -27.89 4.30 -9.23
N LEU A 113 -27.01 5.26 -9.47
CA LEU A 113 -26.35 6.03 -8.43
C LEU A 113 -26.90 7.45 -8.39
N SER A 114 -27.34 7.89 -7.20
CA SER A 114 -27.71 9.29 -6.96
C SER A 114 -26.95 9.85 -5.75
N PHE A 115 -26.37 11.04 -5.91
CA PHE A 115 -25.73 11.76 -4.81
C PHE A 115 -25.84 13.28 -4.99
N ILE A 116 -25.66 14.01 -3.89
CA ILE A 116 -25.84 15.46 -3.82
C ILE A 116 -24.48 16.13 -3.61
N ILE A 117 -24.23 17.19 -4.37
CA ILE A 117 -23.10 18.08 -4.22
C ILE A 117 -23.60 19.41 -3.64
N ASN A 118 -23.16 19.75 -2.43
CA ASN A 118 -23.50 21.03 -1.81
C ASN A 118 -22.51 22.13 -2.24
N ILE A 119 -23.07 23.23 -2.74
CA ILE A 119 -22.36 24.44 -3.15
C ILE A 119 -22.46 25.49 -2.04
N LYS A 120 -21.30 26.02 -1.62
CA LYS A 120 -21.23 27.13 -0.66
C LYS A 120 -21.42 28.48 -1.34
N GLU A 121 -20.78 28.66 -2.49
CA GLU A 121 -20.79 29.90 -3.26
C GLU A 121 -20.56 29.58 -4.74
N ALA A 122 -21.36 30.17 -5.62
CA ALA A 122 -21.20 30.07 -7.07
C ALA A 122 -21.37 31.46 -7.70
N LYS A 123 -20.32 31.92 -8.41
CA LYS A 123 -20.36 33.16 -9.20
C LYS A 123 -21.17 32.97 -10.49
N GLU A 124 -21.43 34.08 -11.17
CA GLU A 124 -22.05 34.09 -12.50
C GLU A 124 -21.12 33.37 -13.50
N ASN A 125 -21.63 32.34 -14.21
CA ASN A 125 -20.88 31.42 -15.09
C ASN A 125 -19.92 30.43 -14.41
N ALA A 126 -20.15 30.11 -13.14
CA ALA A 126 -19.50 29.03 -12.43
C ALA A 126 -19.59 27.68 -13.17
N THR A 127 -18.49 26.92 -13.24
CA THR A 127 -18.48 25.56 -13.82
C THR A 127 -18.01 24.52 -12.83
N LEU A 128 -18.65 23.34 -12.89
CA LEU A 128 -18.31 22.17 -12.09
C LEU A 128 -17.90 21.04 -13.03
N THR A 129 -16.65 20.60 -12.94
CA THR A 129 -16.15 19.44 -13.66
C THR A 129 -16.20 18.21 -12.77
N LEU A 130 -17.00 17.22 -13.19
CA LEU A 130 -17.06 15.89 -12.60
C LEU A 130 -16.23 14.92 -13.44
N SER A 131 -15.27 14.25 -12.82
CA SER A 131 -14.54 13.13 -13.42
C SER A 131 -15.08 11.81 -12.87
N TYR A 132 -15.27 10.81 -13.72
CA TYR A 132 -15.68 9.45 -13.33
C TYR A 132 -15.05 8.41 -14.26
N GLN A 133 -15.06 7.15 -13.85
CA GLN A 133 -14.60 6.03 -14.66
C GLN A 133 -15.40 4.78 -14.34
N GLY A 134 -15.68 3.98 -15.37
CA GLY A 134 -16.33 2.67 -15.23
C GLY A 134 -15.73 1.62 -16.13
N CYS A 135 -16.11 0.38 -15.87
CA CYS A 135 -15.76 -0.79 -16.68
C CYS A 135 -16.99 -1.69 -16.88
N ALA A 136 -16.93 -2.52 -17.91
CA ALA A 136 -17.83 -3.63 -18.14
C ALA A 136 -17.33 -4.88 -17.37
N LYS A 137 -18.25 -5.69 -16.84
CA LYS A 137 -17.92 -6.97 -16.19
C LYS A 137 -17.21 -7.96 -17.10
N LYS A 138 -17.37 -7.81 -18.42
CA LYS A 138 -16.67 -8.61 -19.45
C LYS A 138 -15.25 -8.12 -19.74
N GLY A 139 -14.63 -7.38 -18.82
CA GLY A 139 -13.21 -7.02 -18.89
C GLY A 139 -12.87 -5.85 -19.83
N LEU A 140 -13.82 -4.99 -20.20
CA LEU A 140 -13.54 -3.74 -20.92
C LEU A 140 -13.56 -2.56 -19.94
N CYS A 141 -12.52 -1.74 -19.92
CA CYS A 141 -12.45 -0.53 -19.12
C CYS A 141 -12.45 0.73 -19.97
N TYR A 142 -13.33 1.67 -19.62
CA TYR A 142 -13.42 2.95 -20.30
C TYR A 142 -12.39 3.93 -19.73
N PRO A 143 -11.89 4.87 -20.56
CA PRO A 143 -11.00 5.93 -20.09
C PRO A 143 -11.72 6.84 -19.07
N PRO A 144 -10.98 7.51 -18.17
CA PRO A 144 -11.56 8.48 -17.23
C PRO A 144 -12.24 9.65 -17.98
N GLU A 145 -13.55 9.80 -17.78
CA GLU A 145 -14.39 10.77 -18.50
C GLU A 145 -14.60 12.03 -17.66
N ARG A 146 -14.72 13.20 -18.33
CA ARG A 146 -14.93 14.50 -17.67
C ARG A 146 -16.19 15.20 -18.17
N LYS A 147 -17.19 15.38 -17.32
CA LYS A 147 -18.42 16.16 -17.62
C LYS A 147 -18.35 17.53 -16.97
N THR A 148 -18.64 18.58 -17.75
CA THR A 148 -18.66 19.96 -17.28
C THR A 148 -20.10 20.44 -17.16
N ILE A 149 -20.48 20.88 -15.96
CA ILE A 149 -21.80 21.37 -15.61
C ILE A 149 -21.73 22.88 -15.42
N GLN A 150 -22.63 23.62 -16.05
CA GLN A 150 -22.76 25.07 -15.82
C GLN A 150 -23.73 25.31 -14.66
N LEU A 151 -23.31 26.11 -13.67
CA LEU A 151 -24.07 26.34 -12.44
C LEU A 151 -24.77 27.71 -12.46
N SER A 152 -25.96 27.73 -11.86
CA SER A 152 -26.70 28.96 -11.56
C SER A 152 -26.11 29.66 -10.34
N LYS A 153 -26.16 31.01 -10.32
CA LYS A 153 -25.61 31.84 -9.24
C LYS A 153 -26.26 31.53 -7.88
N VAL A 154 -25.44 31.45 -6.83
CA VAL A 154 -25.90 31.21 -5.44
C VAL A 154 -25.25 32.23 -4.49
N ASP A 155 -26.05 33.16 -3.95
CA ASP A 155 -25.61 34.18 -2.98
C ASP A 155 -25.84 33.72 -1.52
N VAL A 156 -24.95 34.12 -0.61
CA VAL A 156 -24.83 33.58 0.77
C VAL A 156 -25.94 34.01 1.74
N ASN A 157 -26.86 34.90 1.37
CA ASN A 157 -27.86 35.46 2.31
C ASN A 157 -29.31 35.14 1.90
N SER A 158 -29.81 33.99 2.34
CA SER A 158 -31.23 33.77 2.65
C SER A 158 -31.35 32.58 3.60
N ALA A 159 -31.16 32.87 4.88
CA ALA A 159 -31.67 32.01 5.94
C ALA A 159 -33.17 32.30 6.09
N SER A 160 -34.01 31.28 5.94
CA SER A 160 -35.37 31.30 6.48
C SER A 160 -35.70 29.93 7.01
N ASN A 161 -35.92 29.91 8.33
CA ASN A 161 -36.27 28.78 9.16
C ASN A 161 -37.63 28.17 8.77
N ALA A 162 -37.74 26.85 8.82
CA ALA A 162 -38.89 26.16 9.41
C ALA A 162 -38.59 24.66 9.62
N ASN A 163 -38.11 24.32 10.81
CA ASN A 163 -38.40 23.02 11.43
C ASN A 163 -39.91 22.94 11.64
N VAL A 164 -40.60 21.89 11.16
CA VAL A 164 -41.69 21.18 11.85
C VAL A 164 -41.90 19.81 11.15
N LEU A 165 -42.01 18.75 11.96
CA LEU A 165 -42.58 17.42 11.66
C LEU A 165 -41.64 16.25 11.27
N SER A 166 -40.69 15.95 12.17
CA SER A 166 -40.49 14.57 12.59
C SER A 166 -41.66 14.14 13.49
N ALA A 167 -42.51 13.24 13.01
CA ALA A 167 -43.32 12.31 13.82
C ALA A 167 -44.22 11.46 12.91
N ILE A 168 -43.72 10.34 12.36
CA ILE A 168 -44.46 9.08 12.37
C ILE A 168 -43.44 7.94 12.48
N ALA A 169 -43.49 7.27 13.63
CA ALA A 169 -42.70 6.12 13.98
C ALA A 169 -43.35 4.81 13.46
N SER A 170 -42.52 3.75 13.45
CA SER A 170 -42.87 2.33 13.33
C SER A 170 -43.14 1.89 11.89
N GLU A 171 -42.51 0.83 11.37
CA GLU A 171 -42.50 -0.52 11.95
C GLU A 171 -41.19 -1.31 11.71
N GLN A 172 -41.01 -2.23 12.65
CA GLN A 172 -39.96 -3.20 12.86
C GLN A 172 -40.27 -4.47 12.05
N SER A 173 -39.26 -5.10 11.45
CA SER A 173 -39.27 -6.55 11.18
C SER A 173 -37.85 -7.12 11.10
N THR A 174 -37.59 -7.93 12.12
CA THR A 174 -36.60 -9.00 12.29
C THR A 174 -36.32 -9.84 11.03
N THR A 175 -35.06 -10.27 10.84
CA THR A 175 -34.64 -11.69 10.68
C THR A 175 -33.10 -11.81 10.77
N GLU A 176 -32.61 -12.76 11.56
CA GLU A 176 -31.23 -13.29 11.70
C GLU A 176 -31.34 -14.84 11.52
N PRO A 177 -30.30 -15.67 11.26
CA PRO A 177 -28.92 -15.47 10.76
C PRO A 177 -28.59 -16.35 9.51
N ALA A 178 -27.47 -16.09 8.83
CA ALA A 178 -26.68 -17.16 8.18
C ALA A 178 -25.19 -16.79 8.13
N GLN A 179 -24.38 -17.56 8.85
CA GLN A 179 -22.92 -17.50 8.84
C GLN A 179 -22.37 -18.21 7.59
N THR A 180 -21.48 -17.55 6.85
CA THR A 180 -20.51 -18.23 5.98
C THR A 180 -19.15 -17.58 6.15
N THR A 181 -18.20 -18.40 6.58
CA THR A 181 -16.82 -18.06 6.94
C THR A 181 -16.03 -17.64 5.70
N ALA A 182 -15.89 -16.33 5.48
CA ALA A 182 -14.95 -15.77 4.51
C ALA A 182 -13.62 -15.45 5.20
N THR A 183 -12.52 -15.87 4.59
CA THR A 183 -11.15 -15.67 5.09
C THR A 183 -10.79 -14.19 4.97
N LYS A 184 -10.93 -13.45 6.09
CA LYS A 184 -10.68 -11.99 6.17
C LYS A 184 -9.19 -11.67 6.20
N SER A 185 -8.78 -10.59 5.54
CA SER A 185 -7.45 -9.98 5.66
C SER A 185 -7.26 -9.37 7.06
N GLU A 186 -6.12 -9.61 7.71
CA GLU A 186 -5.89 -9.29 9.14
C GLU A 186 -6.13 -7.82 9.51
N GLN A 187 -5.94 -6.89 8.57
CA GLN A 187 -6.18 -5.45 8.83
C GLN A 187 -7.67 -5.08 8.81
N HIS A 188 -8.47 -5.74 7.95
CA HIS A 188 -9.93 -5.59 7.93
C HIS A 188 -10.59 -6.45 9.00
N GLN A 189 -9.98 -7.57 9.37
CA GLN A 189 -10.42 -8.43 10.47
C GLN A 189 -10.32 -7.71 11.83
N LEU A 190 -9.28 -6.88 12.00
CA LEU A 190 -9.14 -5.99 13.14
C LEU A 190 -10.25 -4.92 13.12
N VAL A 191 -10.43 -4.21 12.00
CA VAL A 191 -11.46 -3.15 11.87
C VAL A 191 -12.89 -3.71 12.04
N ASP A 192 -13.19 -4.90 11.53
CA ASP A 192 -14.48 -5.56 11.72
C ASP A 192 -14.73 -5.99 13.17
N MET A 193 -13.71 -6.55 13.85
CA MET A 193 -13.79 -6.83 15.29
C MET A 193 -13.98 -5.56 16.12
N LEU A 194 -13.47 -4.42 15.64
CA LEU A 194 -13.59 -3.10 16.27
C LEU A 194 -14.91 -2.36 15.91
N MET A 195 -15.56 -2.74 14.80
CA MET A 195 -16.85 -2.20 14.36
C MET A 195 -18.03 -2.89 15.04
N GLN A 196 -17.89 -4.18 15.38
CA GLN A 196 -18.99 -5.00 15.89
C GLN A 196 -19.14 -4.95 17.44
N ASP A 197 -18.25 -4.26 18.16
CA ASP A 197 -18.16 -4.33 19.62
C ASP A 197 -17.98 -2.97 20.33
N SER A 198 -18.21 -2.96 21.65
CA SER A 198 -18.27 -1.75 22.49
C SER A 198 -17.00 -0.87 22.46
N VAL A 199 -17.16 0.46 22.58
CA VAL A 199 -16.10 1.49 22.66
C VAL A 199 -14.94 1.11 23.60
N LEU A 200 -15.22 0.38 24.68
CA LEU A 200 -14.23 -0.10 25.64
C LEU A 200 -13.28 -1.13 25.02
N LEU A 201 -13.79 -2.07 24.22
CA LEU A 201 -12.99 -3.11 23.57
C LEU A 201 -12.06 -2.49 22.52
N THR A 202 -12.54 -1.51 21.77
CA THR A 202 -11.74 -0.69 20.84
C THR A 202 -10.57 -0.03 21.57
N LEU A 203 -10.82 0.62 22.70
CA LEU A 203 -9.78 1.24 23.51
C LEU A 203 -8.75 0.22 24.02
N ILE A 204 -9.20 -0.95 24.48
CA ILE A 204 -8.31 -2.03 24.94
C ILE A 204 -7.47 -2.59 23.79
N ALA A 205 -8.06 -2.77 22.61
CA ALA A 205 -7.36 -3.27 21.43
C ALA A 205 -6.26 -2.29 20.97
N PHE A 206 -6.56 -0.99 20.90
CA PHE A 206 -5.56 0.03 20.60
C PHE A 206 -4.47 0.14 21.67
N PHE A 207 -4.83 0.01 22.95
CA PHE A 207 -3.87 -0.04 24.04
C PHE A 207 -2.95 -1.26 23.94
N ALA A 208 -3.49 -2.44 23.63
CA ALA A 208 -2.72 -3.66 23.40
C ALA A 208 -1.82 -3.54 22.16
N GLY A 209 -2.33 -2.97 21.07
CA GLY A 209 -1.55 -2.63 19.88
C GLY A 209 -0.38 -1.70 20.21
N GLY A 210 -0.60 -0.68 21.04
CA GLY A 210 0.46 0.17 21.58
C GLY A 210 1.53 -0.60 22.36
N LEU A 211 1.11 -1.55 23.21
CA LEU A 211 2.03 -2.42 23.96
C LEU A 211 2.91 -3.26 23.03
N LEU A 212 2.31 -3.88 22.00
CA LEU A 212 3.02 -4.64 20.97
C LEU A 212 4.01 -3.75 20.21
N LEU A 213 3.60 -2.54 19.86
CA LEU A 213 4.45 -1.59 19.15
C LEU A 213 5.59 -1.02 20.00
N SER A 214 5.52 -1.09 21.33
CA SER A 214 6.66 -0.73 22.18
C SER A 214 7.88 -1.63 21.92
N PHE A 215 7.70 -2.81 21.33
CA PHE A 215 8.79 -3.70 20.95
C PHE A 215 9.37 -3.39 19.56
N THR A 216 8.93 -2.31 18.92
CA THR A 216 9.44 -1.90 17.60
C THR A 216 10.81 -1.24 17.69
N PRO A 217 11.65 -1.38 16.65
CA PRO A 217 13.01 -0.81 16.59
C PRO A 217 13.08 0.70 16.85
N CYS A 218 12.00 1.46 16.64
CA CYS A 218 12.00 2.91 16.78
C CYS A 218 11.82 3.41 18.23
N VAL A 219 11.28 2.58 19.13
CA VAL A 219 11.07 2.94 20.55
C VAL A 219 12.30 2.57 21.40
N PHE A 220 13.09 1.58 20.99
CA PHE A 220 14.29 1.18 21.72
C PHE A 220 15.36 2.29 21.88
N PRO A 221 15.66 3.14 20.86
CA PRO A 221 16.59 4.25 20.99
C PRO A 221 16.20 5.29 22.05
N MET A 222 14.93 5.34 22.44
CA MET A 222 14.42 6.24 23.48
C MET A 222 14.76 5.78 24.88
N TYR A 223 14.95 4.48 25.05
CA TYR A 223 15.16 3.86 26.33
C TYR A 223 16.47 4.35 27.01
N PRO A 224 17.61 4.44 26.30
CA PRO A 224 18.82 5.10 26.80
C PRO A 224 18.63 6.57 27.19
N ILE A 225 17.76 7.31 26.50
CA ILE A 225 17.52 8.74 26.78
C ILE A 225 16.79 8.88 28.11
N LEU A 226 15.67 8.14 28.29
CA LEU A 226 14.89 8.17 29.53
C LEU A 226 15.73 7.67 30.72
N THR A 227 16.48 6.59 30.53
CA THR A 227 17.37 6.06 31.57
C THR A 227 18.55 6.98 31.85
N GLY A 228 19.12 7.64 30.86
CA GLY A 228 20.17 8.66 31.05
C GLY A 228 19.67 9.88 31.83
N ILE A 229 18.44 10.34 31.57
CA ILE A 229 17.80 11.44 32.30
C ILE A 229 17.50 11.03 33.75
N ILE A 230 16.96 9.83 33.97
CA ILE A 230 16.61 9.33 35.30
C ILE A 230 17.88 9.00 36.11
N VAL A 231 18.84 8.29 35.54
CA VAL A 231 20.08 7.89 36.23
C VAL A 231 21.02 9.09 36.43
N GLY A 232 21.02 10.06 35.51
CA GLY A 232 21.81 11.30 35.59
C GLY A 232 21.43 12.23 36.76
N GLN A 233 20.26 12.04 37.38
CA GLN A 233 19.84 12.81 38.57
C GLN A 233 20.39 12.29 39.90
N GLY A 234 21.20 11.21 39.90
CA GLY A 234 21.91 10.72 41.08
C GLY A 234 21.09 9.86 42.05
N LYS A 235 21.77 9.31 43.08
CA LYS A 235 21.29 8.26 44.02
C LYS A 235 20.08 8.62 44.90
N GLN A 236 19.44 9.78 44.73
CA GLN A 236 18.36 10.31 45.58
C GLN A 236 17.00 10.39 44.88
N LEU A 237 16.79 9.66 43.78
CA LEU A 237 15.46 9.57 43.19
C LEU A 237 14.57 8.62 43.98
N THR A 238 13.55 9.18 44.64
CA THR A 238 12.41 8.40 45.15
C THR A 238 11.64 7.80 43.98
N ASN A 239 11.22 6.52 44.07
CA ASN A 239 10.43 5.84 43.04
C ASN A 239 9.22 6.67 42.55
N LYS A 240 8.59 7.44 43.44
CA LYS A 240 7.49 8.36 43.12
C LYS A 240 7.87 9.45 42.11
N LYS A 241 9.09 9.99 42.22
CA LYS A 241 9.58 11.06 41.32
C LYS A 241 9.97 10.49 39.96
N ALA A 242 10.57 9.31 39.92
CA ALA A 242 10.88 8.61 38.66
C ALA A 242 9.61 8.22 37.90
N PHE A 243 8.58 7.75 38.61
CA PHE A 243 7.26 7.49 38.02
C PHE A 243 6.60 8.77 37.49
N SER A 244 6.60 9.85 38.26
CA SER A 244 6.00 11.12 37.83
C SER A 244 6.69 11.74 36.61
N LEU A 245 8.03 11.68 36.54
CA LEU A 245 8.77 12.14 35.36
C LEU A 245 8.45 11.28 34.12
N SER A 246 8.41 9.95 34.29
CA SER A 246 8.05 9.02 33.19
C SER A 246 6.59 9.22 32.74
N PHE A 247 5.68 9.55 33.65
CA PHE A 247 4.29 9.87 33.31
C PHE A 247 4.17 11.15 32.51
N VAL A 248 4.87 12.22 32.91
CA VAL A 248 4.90 13.48 32.16
C VAL A 248 5.54 13.31 30.78
N TYR A 249 6.55 12.45 30.67
CA TYR A 249 7.16 12.08 29.39
C TYR A 249 6.15 11.41 28.44
N VAL A 250 5.47 10.36 28.91
CA VAL A 250 4.45 9.62 28.14
C VAL A 250 3.29 10.54 27.76
N GLN A 251 2.90 11.45 28.65
CA GLN A 251 1.85 12.42 28.37
C GLN A 251 2.21 13.37 27.22
N GLY A 252 3.47 13.80 27.16
CA GLY A 252 3.99 14.61 26.04
C GLY A 252 3.87 13.86 24.70
N MET A 253 4.28 12.59 24.68
CA MET A 253 4.14 11.74 23.49
C MET A 253 2.67 11.52 23.10
N ALA A 254 1.81 11.21 24.06
CA ALA A 254 0.39 10.94 23.82
C ALA A 254 -0.34 12.16 23.23
N VAL A 255 -0.05 13.36 23.74
CA VAL A 255 -0.61 14.60 23.19
C VAL A 255 -0.12 14.82 21.76
N THR A 256 1.17 14.59 21.46
CA THR A 256 1.67 14.75 20.08
C THR A 256 1.05 13.79 19.08
N TYR A 257 0.92 12.51 19.41
CA TYR A 257 0.31 11.54 18.50
C TYR A 257 -1.18 11.76 18.32
N THR A 258 -1.87 12.20 19.37
CA THR A 258 -3.29 12.56 19.27
C THR A 258 -3.47 13.80 18.38
N LEU A 259 -2.65 14.85 18.56
CA LEU A 259 -2.70 16.04 17.72
C LEU A 259 -2.34 15.74 16.27
N LEU A 260 -1.26 15.00 16.02
CA LEU A 260 -0.88 14.61 14.67
C LEU A 260 -1.96 13.74 14.01
N GLY A 261 -2.55 12.80 14.74
CA GLY A 261 -3.64 11.97 14.23
C GLY A 261 -4.88 12.78 13.89
N ILE A 262 -5.26 13.78 14.71
CA ILE A 262 -6.37 14.69 14.39
C ILE A 262 -6.06 15.52 13.13
N VAL A 263 -4.85 16.08 13.02
CA VAL A 263 -4.45 16.87 11.85
C VAL A 263 -4.48 16.02 10.58
N VAL A 264 -3.98 14.79 10.63
CA VAL A 264 -4.00 13.87 9.48
C VAL A 264 -5.43 13.43 9.16
N ALA A 265 -6.25 13.14 10.17
CA ALA A 265 -7.67 12.79 9.97
C ALA A 265 -8.45 13.92 9.27
N LEU A 266 -8.23 15.17 9.67
CA LEU A 266 -8.87 16.35 9.06
C LEU A 266 -8.33 16.67 7.66
N ALA A 267 -7.05 16.36 7.39
CA ALA A 267 -6.43 16.60 6.10
C ALA A 267 -6.73 15.51 5.05
N GLY A 268 -7.25 14.35 5.47
CA GLY A 268 -7.81 13.30 4.61
C GLY A 268 -6.82 12.68 3.63
N ALA A 269 -7.32 12.16 2.50
CA ALA A 269 -6.56 11.44 1.48
C ALA A 269 -5.34 12.21 0.90
N LYS A 270 -5.26 13.53 1.11
CA LYS A 270 -4.12 14.34 0.65
C LYS A 270 -2.82 14.03 1.39
N PHE A 271 -2.87 13.60 2.65
CA PHE A 271 -1.66 13.20 3.39
C PHE A 271 -1.07 11.88 2.86
N GLN A 272 -1.93 10.93 2.48
CA GLN A 272 -1.51 9.66 1.91
C GLN A 272 -0.72 9.87 0.60
N ALA A 273 -1.18 10.78 -0.26
CA ALA A 273 -0.50 11.12 -1.52
C ALA A 273 0.88 11.77 -1.30
N VAL A 274 1.06 12.57 -0.24
CA VAL A 274 2.35 13.18 0.11
C VAL A 274 3.35 12.12 0.60
N PHE A 275 2.91 11.16 1.41
CA PHE A 275 3.77 10.06 1.88
C PHE A 275 4.18 9.08 0.76
N GLN A 276 3.44 9.05 -0.34
CA GLN A 276 3.79 8.27 -1.54
C GLN A 276 4.70 9.02 -2.52
N HIS A 277 4.98 10.31 -2.30
CA HIS A 277 5.83 11.08 -3.20
C HIS A 277 7.30 10.62 -3.10
N PRO A 278 8.00 10.39 -4.23
CA PRO A 278 9.35 9.82 -4.24
C PRO A 278 10.37 10.64 -3.42
N ALA A 279 10.27 11.98 -3.45
CA ALA A 279 11.14 12.84 -2.65
C ALA A 279 10.99 12.64 -1.12
N VAL A 280 9.77 12.36 -0.65
CA VAL A 280 9.49 12.12 0.78
C VAL A 280 10.03 10.76 1.19
N LEU A 281 9.84 9.73 0.37
CA LEU A 281 10.37 8.38 0.59
C LEU A 281 11.91 8.35 0.61
N ILE A 282 12.57 9.11 -0.28
CA ILE A 282 14.04 9.25 -0.29
C ILE A 282 14.52 9.97 0.97
N SER A 283 13.87 11.09 1.35
CA SER A 283 14.23 11.85 2.55
C SER A 283 14.08 11.02 3.83
N LEU A 284 12.97 10.29 3.95
CA LEU A 284 12.70 9.43 5.09
C LEU A 284 13.67 8.23 5.16
N SER A 285 13.99 7.65 4.00
CA SER A 285 14.98 6.56 3.91
C SER A 285 16.38 7.04 4.32
N ALA A 286 16.79 8.24 3.89
CA ALA A 286 18.05 8.84 4.29
C ALA A 286 18.11 9.09 5.81
N LEU A 287 17.01 9.55 6.41
CA LEU A 287 16.89 9.72 7.86
C LEU A 287 17.05 8.39 8.62
N PHE A 288 16.41 7.32 8.15
CA PHE A 288 16.54 5.99 8.77
C PHE A 288 17.96 5.42 8.63
N ILE A 289 18.60 5.56 7.47
CA ILE A 289 20.00 5.16 7.27
C ILE A 289 20.92 5.93 8.24
N PHE A 290 20.71 7.24 8.38
CA PHE A 290 21.46 8.07 9.33
C PHE A 290 21.29 7.61 10.79
N LEU A 291 20.06 7.28 11.20
CA LEU A 291 19.77 6.77 12.54
C LEU A 291 20.39 5.38 12.77
N ALA A 292 20.36 4.50 11.77
CA ALA A 292 21.03 3.19 11.84
C ALA A 292 22.55 3.33 12.01
N LEU A 293 23.18 4.24 11.26
CA LEU A 293 24.61 4.55 11.39
C LEU A 293 24.98 5.07 12.79
N SER A 294 24.10 5.86 13.42
CA SER A 294 24.25 6.29 14.82
C SER A 294 24.17 5.10 15.79
N MET A 295 23.29 4.13 15.52
CA MET A 295 23.20 2.89 16.29
C MET A 295 24.45 2.01 16.12
N PHE A 296 25.08 1.95 14.94
CA PHE A 296 26.37 1.27 14.80
C PHE A 296 27.55 1.99 15.49
N GLY A 297 27.35 3.22 15.96
CA GLY A 297 28.40 4.00 16.63
C GLY A 297 29.47 4.53 15.68
N VAL A 298 29.22 4.51 14.36
CA VAL A 298 30.10 5.10 13.33
C VAL A 298 30.31 6.59 13.59
N PHE A 299 29.28 7.26 14.11
CA PHE A 299 29.36 8.61 14.62
C PHE A 299 28.82 8.63 16.05
N ASN A 300 29.68 8.96 17.03
CA ASN A 300 29.18 9.44 18.31
C ASN A 300 28.65 10.86 18.07
N LEU A 301 27.35 11.10 18.31
CA LEU A 301 26.80 12.46 18.45
C LEU A 301 27.35 13.10 19.75
N ALA A 302 28.68 13.14 19.90
CA ALA A 302 29.34 14.03 20.82
C ALA A 302 29.30 15.41 20.17
N LEU A 303 28.29 16.20 20.53
CA LEU A 303 28.28 17.63 20.28
C LEU A 303 29.67 18.20 20.64
N PRO A 304 30.26 19.12 19.85
CA PRO A 304 31.56 19.70 20.15
C PRO A 304 31.63 20.14 21.60
N ALA A 305 32.76 19.93 22.28
CA ALA A 305 32.88 20.16 23.73
C ALA A 305 32.38 21.55 24.19
N SER A 306 32.51 22.57 23.33
CA SER A 306 31.98 23.92 23.55
C SER A 306 30.45 24.00 23.57
N TRP A 307 29.77 23.25 22.70
CA TRP A 307 28.31 23.13 22.69
C TRP A 307 27.83 22.25 23.83
N GLN A 308 28.55 21.16 24.13
CA GLN A 308 28.27 20.32 25.31
C GLN A 308 28.38 21.11 26.60
N GLU A 309 29.42 21.92 26.81
CA GLU A 309 29.54 22.77 28.00
C GLU A 309 28.45 23.84 28.06
N LYS A 310 28.09 24.46 26.93
CA LYS A 310 27.09 25.52 26.89
C LYS A 310 25.68 24.96 27.15
N LEU A 311 25.35 23.81 26.55
CA LEU A 311 24.13 23.06 26.84
C LEU A 311 24.14 22.51 28.27
N ASN A 312 25.25 21.95 28.76
CA ASN A 312 25.33 21.45 30.13
C ASN A 312 25.23 22.59 31.15
N ASN A 313 25.74 23.80 30.87
CA ASN A 313 25.54 24.96 31.75
C ASN A 313 24.10 25.50 31.71
N LEU A 314 23.44 25.46 30.55
CA LEU A 314 22.00 25.76 30.43
C LEU A 314 21.15 24.69 31.13
N SER A 315 21.53 23.41 30.99
CA SER A 315 20.88 22.24 31.58
C SER A 315 21.17 22.10 33.09
N ASN A 316 22.32 22.59 33.60
CA ASN A 316 22.57 22.71 35.04
C ASN A 316 21.80 23.89 35.65
N LYS A 317 21.55 24.96 34.88
CA LYS A 317 20.69 26.07 35.31
C LYS A 317 19.20 25.67 35.31
N GLN A 318 18.77 24.83 34.37
CA GLN A 318 17.47 24.15 34.41
C GLN A 318 17.56 22.91 35.31
N LYS A 319 17.31 23.05 36.62
CA LYS A 319 17.23 21.93 37.58
C LYS A 319 16.82 20.61 36.90
N GLY A 320 17.78 19.71 36.69
CA GLY A 320 17.54 18.42 36.05
C GLY A 320 16.36 17.74 36.74
N GLY A 321 15.33 17.41 35.97
CA GLY A 321 14.04 16.93 36.48
C GLY A 321 12.90 17.95 36.53
N SER A 322 12.97 19.07 35.81
CA SER A 322 11.77 19.88 35.60
C SER A 322 10.79 19.09 34.72
N TYR A 323 9.55 18.97 35.18
CA TYR A 323 8.47 18.33 34.43
C TYR A 323 8.33 18.93 33.01
N THR A 324 8.64 20.22 32.86
CA THR A 324 8.63 20.91 31.57
C THR A 324 9.68 20.41 30.58
N GLY A 325 10.92 20.13 31.02
CA GLY A 325 11.98 19.63 30.12
C GLY A 325 11.68 18.20 29.65
N VAL A 326 11.14 17.38 30.54
CA VAL A 326 10.75 15.99 30.21
C VAL A 326 9.53 15.95 29.28
N LEU A 327 8.56 16.86 29.45
CA LEU A 327 7.42 16.99 28.55
C LEU A 327 7.86 17.39 27.13
N VAL A 328 8.75 18.36 26.99
CA VAL A 328 9.27 18.81 25.68
C VAL A 328 10.06 17.70 24.99
N MET A 329 10.87 16.94 25.74
CA MET A 329 11.57 15.77 25.19
C MET A 329 10.60 14.67 24.73
N GLY A 330 9.49 14.48 25.45
CA GLY A 330 8.41 13.59 25.01
C GLY A 330 7.79 14.04 23.68
N VAL A 331 7.52 15.34 23.52
CA VAL A 331 6.96 15.93 22.28
C VAL A 331 7.89 15.73 21.08
N ILE A 332 9.17 16.07 21.24
CA ILE A 332 10.17 15.93 20.16
C ILE A 332 10.24 14.48 19.72
N SER A 333 10.23 13.56 20.67
CA SER A 333 10.41 12.17 20.33
C SER A 333 9.16 11.46 19.83
N GLY A 334 7.98 11.94 20.19
CA GLY A 334 6.74 11.60 19.48
C GLY A 334 6.87 11.95 17.99
N LEU A 335 7.28 13.17 17.65
CA LEU A 335 7.46 13.58 16.24
C LEU A 335 8.46 12.70 15.47
N VAL A 336 9.57 12.32 16.09
CA VAL A 336 10.60 11.48 15.45
C VAL A 336 10.12 10.04 15.25
N ALA A 337 9.31 9.51 16.16
CA ALA A 337 8.79 8.14 16.08
C ALA A 337 7.54 8.00 15.20
N SER A 338 6.89 9.10 14.80
CA SER A 338 5.70 9.11 13.93
C SER A 338 5.83 8.26 12.65
N PRO A 339 6.94 8.29 11.88
CA PRO A 339 7.04 7.50 10.65
C PRO A 339 6.95 5.99 10.88
N CYS A 340 7.36 5.50 12.06
CA CYS A 340 7.32 4.08 12.40
C CYS A 340 5.94 3.62 12.88
N THR A 341 5.06 4.55 13.25
CA THR A 341 3.70 4.27 13.71
C THR A 341 2.64 4.37 12.61
N THR A 342 3.07 4.59 11.36
CA THR A 342 2.18 4.85 10.22
C THR A 342 1.14 3.76 10.00
N ALA A 343 1.52 2.47 10.05
CA ALA A 343 0.57 1.37 9.81
C ALA A 343 -0.58 1.29 10.86
N PRO A 344 -0.31 1.27 12.18
CA PRO A 344 -1.35 1.38 13.20
C PRO A 344 -2.18 2.66 13.11
N LEU A 345 -1.52 3.78 12.78
CA LEU A 345 -2.16 5.08 12.65
C LEU A 345 -3.11 5.11 11.44
N THR A 346 -2.75 4.49 10.32
CA THR A 346 -3.64 4.28 9.16
C THR A 346 -4.86 3.45 9.55
N GLY A 347 -4.72 2.40 10.35
CA GLY A 347 -5.86 1.63 10.87
C GLY A 347 -6.81 2.48 11.72
N ALA A 348 -6.26 3.31 12.63
CA ALA A 348 -7.06 4.26 13.41
C ALA A 348 -7.76 5.30 12.52
N LEU A 349 -7.05 5.84 11.53
CA LEU A 349 -7.60 6.81 10.59
C LEU A 349 -8.70 6.21 9.71
N LEU A 350 -8.55 4.97 9.26
CA LEU A 350 -9.59 4.25 8.51
C LEU A 350 -10.84 4.05 9.37
N TYR A 351 -10.68 3.66 10.64
CA TYR A 351 -11.79 3.54 11.59
C TYR A 351 -12.50 4.88 11.82
N ILE A 352 -11.76 5.98 12.00
CA ILE A 352 -12.32 7.34 12.13
C ILE A 352 -13.03 7.76 10.84
N SER A 353 -12.44 7.45 9.69
CA SER A 353 -13.02 7.79 8.39
C SER A 353 -14.32 7.05 8.10
N GLN A 354 -14.50 5.84 8.66
CA GLN A 354 -15.72 5.06 8.52
C GLN A 354 -16.78 5.41 9.57
N THR A 355 -16.37 5.66 10.82
CA THR A 355 -17.29 5.97 11.94
C THR A 355 -17.68 7.45 12.03
N GLY A 356 -16.85 8.36 11.51
CA GLY A 356 -17.05 9.81 11.58
C GLY A 356 -16.82 10.43 12.97
N ASP A 357 -16.49 9.64 13.99
CA ASP A 357 -16.28 10.12 15.36
C ASP A 357 -14.80 10.44 15.65
N VAL A 358 -14.47 11.73 15.53
CA VAL A 358 -13.12 12.27 15.80
C VAL A 358 -12.72 12.10 17.26
N VAL A 359 -13.66 12.15 18.20
CA VAL A 359 -13.38 12.03 19.65
C VAL A 359 -12.99 10.60 19.98
N LEU A 360 -13.72 9.63 19.44
CA LEU A 360 -13.39 8.21 19.57
C LEU A 360 -12.01 7.91 18.98
N GLY A 361 -11.73 8.43 17.79
CA GLY A 361 -10.42 8.35 17.15
C GLY A 361 -9.26 8.92 17.97
N ALA A 362 -9.45 10.13 18.49
CA ALA A 362 -8.48 10.79 19.35
C ALA A 362 -8.24 9.97 20.64
N SER A 363 -9.30 9.43 21.25
CA SER A 363 -9.18 8.59 22.44
C SER A 363 -8.47 7.26 22.17
N ALA A 364 -8.65 6.67 20.99
CA ALA A 364 -7.96 5.45 20.55
C ALA A 364 -6.46 5.70 20.31
N LEU A 365 -6.09 6.78 19.61
CA LEU A 365 -4.69 7.20 19.41
C LEU A 365 -3.99 7.52 20.74
N TYR A 366 -4.72 8.13 21.66
CA TYR A 366 -4.25 8.41 23.00
C TYR A 366 -4.01 7.11 23.80
N ALA A 367 -4.96 6.16 23.74
CA ALA A 367 -4.83 4.85 24.37
C ALA A 367 -3.64 4.04 23.81
N LEU A 368 -3.44 4.08 22.48
CA LEU A 368 -2.29 3.47 21.82
C LEU A 368 -0.96 4.07 22.30
N SER A 369 -0.91 5.39 22.48
CA SER A 369 0.27 6.08 23.02
C SER A 369 0.55 5.71 24.47
N LEU A 370 -0.49 5.58 25.30
CA LEU A 370 -0.36 5.08 26.68
C LEU A 370 0.12 3.63 26.73
N GLY A 371 -0.34 2.78 25.79
CA GLY A 371 0.12 1.40 25.66
C GLY A 371 1.61 1.30 25.37
N MET A 372 2.12 2.10 24.43
CA MET A 372 3.56 2.20 24.16
C MET A 372 4.36 2.78 25.35
N GLY A 373 3.75 3.68 26.12
CA GLY A 373 4.36 4.30 27.30
C GLY A 373 4.41 3.39 28.52
N LEU A 374 3.58 2.34 28.59
CA LEU A 374 3.48 1.48 29.76
C LEU A 374 4.81 0.74 30.09
N PRO A 375 5.52 0.11 29.13
CA PRO A 375 6.83 -0.48 29.40
C PRO A 375 7.85 0.54 29.92
N LEU A 376 7.82 1.77 29.37
CA LEU A 376 8.69 2.87 29.82
C LEU A 376 8.36 3.31 31.26
N LEU A 377 7.07 3.37 31.62
CA LEU A 377 6.62 3.68 32.98
C LEU A 377 7.06 2.63 33.99
N ILE A 378 6.93 1.34 33.65
CA ILE A 378 7.34 0.23 34.51
C ILE A 378 8.86 0.31 34.74
N LEU A 379 9.62 0.51 33.67
CA LEU A 379 11.07 0.55 33.72
C LEU A 379 11.61 1.81 34.41
N GLY A 380 10.96 2.96 34.20
CA GLY A 380 11.24 4.21 34.91
C GLY A 380 10.89 4.13 36.41
N SER A 381 9.74 3.54 36.76
CA SER A 381 9.33 3.33 38.15
C SER A 381 10.23 2.36 38.92
N SER A 382 10.88 1.43 38.21
CA SER A 382 11.88 0.54 38.81
C SER A 382 13.19 1.27 39.18
N GLY A 383 13.34 2.56 38.87
CA GLY A 383 14.49 3.37 39.26
C GLY A 383 15.82 2.83 38.71
N GLY A 384 15.80 2.15 37.56
CA GLY A 384 16.97 1.50 36.96
C GLY A 384 17.41 0.20 37.64
N LYS A 385 16.65 -0.31 38.64
CA LYS A 385 17.00 -1.56 39.35
C LYS A 385 16.78 -2.82 38.51
N LEU A 386 15.81 -2.80 37.58
CA LEU A 386 15.58 -3.87 36.61
C LEU A 386 16.58 -3.87 35.45
N LEU A 387 17.35 -2.79 35.29
CA LEU A 387 18.23 -2.65 34.16
C LEU A 387 19.59 -3.30 34.41
N PRO A 388 20.02 -4.27 33.59
CA PRO A 388 21.38 -4.76 33.65
C PRO A 388 22.33 -3.58 33.38
N LYS A 389 23.47 -3.57 34.08
CA LYS A 389 24.51 -2.57 33.84
C LYS A 389 24.85 -2.55 32.35
N ALA A 390 24.92 -1.36 31.76
CA ALA A 390 25.36 -1.20 30.38
C ALA A 390 26.71 -1.92 30.21
N GLY A 391 26.77 -2.85 29.27
CA GLY A 391 27.90 -3.72 29.00
C GLY A 391 27.73 -4.36 27.62
N ALA A 392 28.53 -5.38 27.29
CA ALA A 392 28.59 -5.96 25.94
C ALA A 392 27.24 -6.43 25.35
N TRP A 393 26.26 -6.78 26.19
CA TRP A 393 24.91 -7.13 25.74
C TRP A 393 24.16 -5.95 25.11
N MET A 394 24.40 -4.72 25.59
CA MET A 394 23.80 -3.50 25.04
C MET A 394 24.30 -3.24 23.62
N ASP A 395 25.59 -3.45 23.36
CA ASP A 395 26.17 -3.27 22.03
C ASP A 395 25.61 -4.27 21.02
N ILE A 396 25.41 -5.53 21.45
CA ILE A 396 24.76 -6.57 20.63
C ILE A 396 23.33 -6.14 20.27
N ILE A 397 22.54 -5.68 21.25
CA ILE A 397 21.17 -5.22 21.01
C ILE A 397 21.13 -4.01 20.09
N LYS A 398 22.00 -3.02 20.32
CA LYS A 398 22.10 -1.81 19.50
C LYS A 398 22.37 -2.15 18.04
N ASN A 399 23.27 -3.09 17.79
CA ASN A 399 23.63 -3.51 16.43
C ASN A 399 22.55 -4.38 15.77
N ILE A 400 21.86 -5.25 16.52
CA ILE A 400 20.69 -5.99 16.01
C ILE A 400 19.59 -5.03 15.57
N PHE A 401 19.24 -4.05 16.42
CA PHE A 401 18.22 -3.07 16.09
C PHE A 401 18.67 -2.12 14.97
N GLY A 402 19.96 -1.77 14.89
CA GLY A 402 20.51 -1.00 13.77
C GLY A 402 20.38 -1.74 12.44
N LEU A 403 20.64 -3.05 12.40
CA LEU A 403 20.46 -3.89 11.21
C LEU A 403 18.98 -4.02 10.83
N LEU A 404 18.09 -4.21 11.80
CA LEU A 404 16.64 -4.24 11.55
C LEU A 404 16.13 -2.89 11.03
N LEU A 405 16.64 -1.78 11.57
CA LEU A 405 16.27 -0.43 11.14
C LEU A 405 16.73 -0.11 9.71
N LEU A 406 17.79 -0.76 9.21
CA LEU A 406 18.18 -0.69 7.79
C LEU A 406 17.25 -1.46 6.84
N ALA A 407 16.41 -2.38 7.32
CA ALA A 407 15.44 -3.06 6.46
C ALA A 407 14.31 -2.13 6.01
N VAL A 408 13.92 -1.18 6.87
CA VAL A 408 12.84 -0.20 6.59
C VAL A 408 13.12 0.71 5.38
N PRO A 409 14.30 1.36 5.25
CA PRO A 409 14.60 2.14 4.05
C PRO A 409 14.70 1.27 2.79
N ILE A 410 15.23 0.04 2.87
CA ILE A 410 15.25 -0.86 1.70
C ILE A 410 13.81 -1.14 1.23
N PHE A 411 12.91 -1.43 2.16
CA PHE A 411 11.49 -1.61 1.88
C PHE A 411 10.81 -0.36 1.29
N LEU A 412 11.13 0.84 1.80
CA LEU A 412 10.62 2.10 1.26
C LEU A 412 11.14 2.40 -0.15
N LEU A 413 12.42 2.09 -0.42
CA LEU A 413 13.05 2.29 -1.73
C LEU A 413 12.58 1.27 -2.78
N ASP A 414 12.10 0.09 -2.37
CA ASP A 414 11.58 -0.97 -3.26
C ASP A 414 10.49 -0.46 -4.21
N ARG A 415 9.74 0.56 -3.80
CA ARG A 415 8.71 1.20 -4.63
C ARG A 415 9.29 2.08 -5.76
N LEU A 416 10.56 2.48 -5.67
CA LEU A 416 11.24 3.38 -6.61
C LEU A 416 12.34 2.69 -7.44
N ILE A 417 12.95 1.62 -6.93
CA ILE A 417 14.09 0.95 -7.57
C ILE A 417 13.67 -0.34 -8.28
N PRO A 418 14.35 -0.75 -9.36
CA PRO A 418 14.09 -2.03 -10.01
C PRO A 418 14.32 -3.21 -9.05
N THR A 419 13.56 -4.28 -9.23
CA THR A 419 13.53 -5.47 -8.36
C THR A 419 14.93 -6.06 -8.11
N LEU A 420 15.78 -6.05 -9.13
CA LEU A 420 17.18 -6.50 -9.04
C LEU A 420 17.98 -5.72 -7.98
N ALA A 421 17.83 -4.38 -7.95
CA ALA A 421 18.56 -3.54 -7.00
C ALA A 421 18.08 -3.80 -5.57
N SER A 422 16.76 -3.93 -5.38
CA SER A 422 16.18 -4.28 -4.08
C SER A 422 16.67 -5.63 -3.55
N ASP A 423 16.72 -6.65 -4.41
CA ASP A 423 17.21 -7.97 -4.04
C ASP A 423 18.69 -7.97 -3.64
N ILE A 424 19.51 -7.18 -4.32
CA ILE A 424 20.92 -6.97 -3.95
C ILE A 424 21.02 -6.30 -2.58
N LEU A 425 20.24 -5.24 -2.31
CA LEU A 425 20.27 -4.54 -1.02
C LEU A 425 19.83 -5.47 0.13
N TRP A 426 18.77 -6.26 -0.06
CA TRP A 426 18.33 -7.26 0.92
C TRP A 426 19.40 -8.33 1.18
N SER A 427 20.04 -8.82 0.12
CA SER A 427 21.10 -9.82 0.24
C SER A 427 22.31 -9.25 0.99
N LEU A 428 22.69 -8.00 0.70
CA LEU A 428 23.76 -7.30 1.39
C LEU A 428 23.45 -7.10 2.88
N LEU A 429 22.20 -6.78 3.21
CA LEU A 429 21.74 -6.67 4.60
C LEU A 429 21.82 -8.00 5.36
N ILE A 430 21.38 -9.10 4.74
CA ILE A 430 21.46 -10.45 5.34
C ILE A 430 22.93 -10.87 5.54
N LEU A 431 23.78 -10.62 4.55
CA LEU A 431 25.22 -10.91 4.64
C LEU A 431 25.92 -10.05 5.71
N ALA A 432 25.61 -8.75 5.77
CA ALA A 432 26.13 -7.86 6.82
C ALA A 432 25.70 -8.33 8.22
N THR A 433 24.45 -8.78 8.35
CA THR A 433 23.92 -9.36 9.60
C THR A 433 24.66 -10.64 9.96
N GLY A 434 24.79 -11.58 9.03
CA GLY A 434 25.50 -12.84 9.23
C GLY A 434 26.98 -12.62 9.58
N GLY A 435 27.65 -11.69 8.90
CA GLY A 435 29.05 -11.31 9.15
C GLY A 435 29.25 -10.70 10.54
N TYR A 436 28.38 -9.77 10.96
CA TYR A 436 28.43 -9.19 12.30
C TYR A 436 28.27 -10.25 13.40
N PHE A 437 27.28 -11.14 13.25
CA PHE A 437 27.06 -12.22 14.21
C PHE A 437 28.18 -13.25 14.20
N TYR A 438 28.80 -13.53 13.05
CA TYR A 438 29.97 -14.40 12.95
C TYR A 438 31.15 -13.88 13.77
N VAL A 439 31.51 -12.61 13.60
CA VAL A 439 32.60 -11.96 14.35
C VAL A 439 32.28 -11.94 15.85
N THR A 440 31.04 -11.60 16.20
CA THR A 440 30.61 -11.54 17.60
C THR A 440 30.57 -12.93 18.26
N ASN A 441 30.19 -13.97 17.51
CA ASN A 441 30.21 -15.34 18.00
C ASN A 441 31.64 -15.85 18.18
N GLN A 442 32.56 -15.52 17.26
CA GLN A 442 33.99 -15.89 17.37
C GLN A 442 34.70 -15.20 18.54
N ALA A 443 34.31 -13.96 18.87
CA ALA A 443 34.82 -13.23 20.03
C ALA A 443 34.36 -13.80 21.40
N SER A 444 33.42 -14.77 21.40
CA SER A 444 32.95 -15.41 22.62
C SER A 444 33.88 -16.55 23.06
N ASN A 445 34.47 -16.43 24.25
CA ASN A 445 35.36 -17.44 24.85
C ASN A 445 34.66 -18.77 25.25
N SER A 446 33.39 -18.97 24.90
CA SER A 446 32.57 -20.13 25.30
C SER A 446 32.39 -21.15 24.17
N THR A 447 33.50 -21.58 23.56
CA THR A 447 33.52 -22.46 22.37
C THR A 447 33.08 -23.92 22.65
N ASN A 448 33.04 -24.35 23.91
CA ASN A 448 32.72 -25.74 24.30
C ASN A 448 31.25 -25.97 24.72
N ASN A 449 30.37 -24.98 24.56
CA ASN A 449 28.95 -25.09 24.93
C ASN A 449 28.08 -25.49 23.74
N PHE A 450 27.07 -26.35 23.95
CA PHE A 450 26.09 -26.74 22.92
C PHE A 450 25.39 -25.53 22.27
N GLY A 451 25.20 -24.44 23.03
CA GLY A 451 24.66 -23.18 22.52
C GLY A 451 25.55 -22.46 21.50
N TYR A 452 26.87 -22.68 21.53
CA TYR A 452 27.80 -22.13 20.53
C TYR A 452 27.61 -22.82 19.18
N GLY A 453 27.46 -24.15 19.18
CA GLY A 453 27.18 -24.95 17.98
C GLY A 453 25.84 -24.60 17.35
N LEU A 454 24.79 -24.43 18.15
CA LEU A 454 23.47 -24.02 17.63
C LEU A 454 23.51 -22.62 16.99
N ARG A 455 24.20 -21.66 17.63
CA ARG A 455 24.37 -20.30 17.09
C ARG A 455 25.20 -20.29 15.80
N SER A 456 26.27 -21.08 15.73
CA SER A 456 27.08 -21.15 14.51
C SER A 456 26.32 -21.76 13.34
N ILE A 457 25.46 -22.76 13.58
CA ILE A 457 24.58 -23.33 12.54
C ILE A 457 23.59 -22.28 12.03
N VAL A 458 22.97 -21.49 12.90
CA VAL A 458 22.05 -20.42 12.50
C VAL A 458 22.77 -19.32 11.71
N ILE A 459 23.96 -18.91 12.16
CA ILE A 459 24.79 -17.92 11.44
C ILE A 459 25.20 -18.46 10.06
N PHE A 460 25.60 -19.74 9.99
CA PHE A 460 25.94 -20.39 8.74
C PHE A 460 24.73 -20.45 7.79
N MET A 461 23.54 -20.82 8.28
CA MET A 461 22.31 -20.79 7.48
C MET A 461 21.99 -19.38 6.98
N LEU A 462 22.14 -18.35 7.83
CA LEU A 462 21.90 -16.96 7.44
C LEU A 462 22.88 -16.49 6.34
N ILE A 463 24.17 -16.76 6.51
CA ILE A 463 25.19 -16.41 5.51
C ILE A 463 24.97 -17.23 4.23
N PHE A 464 24.68 -18.52 4.34
CA PHE A 464 24.42 -19.39 3.20
C PHE A 464 23.18 -18.94 2.42
N PHE A 465 22.09 -18.59 3.10
CA PHE A 465 20.88 -18.08 2.47
C PHE A 465 21.14 -16.72 1.80
N GLY A 466 21.82 -15.79 2.48
CA GLY A 466 22.18 -14.49 1.91
C GLY A 466 23.13 -14.60 0.72
N ALA A 467 24.11 -15.50 0.79
CA ALA A 467 25.06 -15.75 -0.30
C ALA A 467 24.41 -16.47 -1.47
N ASN A 468 23.51 -17.44 -1.23
CA ASN A 468 22.76 -18.12 -2.27
C ASN A 468 21.79 -17.15 -2.97
N LYS A 469 21.07 -16.30 -2.21
CA LYS A 469 20.23 -15.25 -2.79
C LYS A 469 21.06 -14.31 -3.66
N LEU A 470 22.18 -13.78 -3.14
CA LEU A 470 23.07 -12.90 -3.90
C LEU A 470 23.65 -13.60 -5.15
N TYR A 471 24.05 -14.87 -5.02
CA TYR A 471 24.59 -15.66 -6.12
C TYR A 471 23.54 -15.87 -7.22
N GLN A 472 22.30 -16.21 -6.86
CA GLN A 472 21.20 -16.33 -7.82
C GLN A 472 20.86 -14.99 -8.49
N THR A 473 20.98 -13.88 -7.77
CA THR A 473 20.73 -12.54 -8.32
C THR A 473 21.84 -12.05 -9.25
N VAL A 474 23.12 -12.36 -8.97
CA VAL A 474 24.28 -11.89 -9.76
C VAL A 474 24.66 -12.86 -10.88
N PHE A 475 24.54 -14.17 -10.62
CA PHE A 475 24.75 -15.25 -11.57
C PHE A 475 23.47 -16.08 -11.61
N PRO A 476 22.42 -15.61 -12.30
CA PRO A 476 21.24 -16.44 -12.54
C PRO A 476 21.73 -17.72 -13.18
N THR A 477 21.75 -18.81 -12.42
CA THR A 477 22.13 -20.11 -12.97
C THR A 477 21.06 -20.45 -13.98
N HIS A 478 21.42 -20.38 -15.27
CA HIS A 478 20.77 -21.15 -16.32
C HIS A 478 21.00 -22.65 -16.03
N ASN A 479 20.52 -23.14 -14.89
CA ASN A 479 20.29 -24.56 -14.74
C ASN A 479 19.13 -24.86 -15.68
N ALA A 480 19.48 -25.46 -16.81
CA ALA A 480 18.58 -26.12 -17.74
C ALA A 480 17.87 -27.29 -17.02
N VAL A 481 17.04 -26.99 -16.04
CA VAL A 481 15.69 -27.51 -16.11
C VAL A 481 15.13 -26.80 -17.32
N SER A 482 14.56 -27.52 -18.29
CA SER A 482 13.70 -26.95 -19.30
C SER A 482 12.46 -26.34 -18.62
N GLN A 483 12.66 -25.29 -17.83
CA GLN A 483 11.71 -24.21 -17.78
C GLN A 483 11.73 -23.70 -19.20
N VAL A 484 10.63 -23.96 -19.91
CA VAL A 484 10.26 -23.21 -21.09
C VAL A 484 10.66 -21.77 -20.79
N GLU A 485 11.68 -21.31 -21.52
CA GLU A 485 12.12 -19.94 -21.54
C GLU A 485 10.83 -19.13 -21.58
N GLN A 486 10.47 -18.50 -20.46
CA GLN A 486 9.40 -17.53 -20.44
C GLN A 486 9.98 -16.37 -21.24
N VAL A 487 9.91 -16.51 -22.56
CA VAL A 487 10.10 -15.45 -23.53
C VAL A 487 9.11 -14.40 -23.07
N HIS A 488 9.55 -13.44 -22.25
CA HIS A 488 8.76 -12.23 -22.08
C HIS A 488 8.61 -11.71 -23.51
N ALA A 489 7.38 -11.73 -24.00
CA ALA A 489 7.12 -11.32 -25.36
C ALA A 489 7.67 -9.90 -25.52
N SER A 490 8.68 -9.76 -26.38
CA SER A 490 9.43 -8.51 -26.51
C SER A 490 8.57 -7.51 -27.27
N PHE A 491 7.73 -6.79 -26.54
CA PHE A 491 6.93 -5.71 -27.10
C PHE A 491 7.85 -4.57 -27.56
N THR A 492 7.67 -4.17 -28.82
CA THR A 492 8.24 -2.93 -29.36
C THR A 492 7.32 -1.79 -28.99
N LYS A 493 7.81 -0.83 -28.19
CA LYS A 493 6.99 0.30 -27.75
C LYS A 493 6.95 1.37 -28.82
N VAL A 494 5.75 1.87 -29.10
CA VAL A 494 5.48 2.91 -30.09
C VAL A 494 4.62 4.00 -29.45
N ALA A 495 4.87 5.27 -29.76
CA ALA A 495 4.22 6.40 -29.10
C ALA A 495 3.23 7.17 -30.00
N SER A 496 3.24 6.96 -31.32
CA SER A 496 2.43 7.74 -32.26
C SER A 496 1.87 6.89 -33.40
N LEU A 497 0.79 7.38 -34.02
CA LEU A 497 0.16 6.73 -35.18
C LEU A 497 1.15 6.58 -36.35
N ALA A 498 1.93 7.62 -36.64
CA ALA A 498 2.91 7.59 -37.73
C ALA A 498 4.02 6.56 -37.49
N GLU A 499 4.50 6.44 -36.26
CA GLU A 499 5.50 5.43 -35.88
C GLU A 499 4.90 4.02 -35.91
N LEU A 500 3.62 3.86 -35.57
CA LEU A 500 2.92 2.59 -35.67
C LEU A 500 2.82 2.13 -37.13
N GLU A 501 2.33 2.99 -38.02
CA GLU A 501 2.22 2.68 -39.45
C GLU A 501 3.58 2.31 -40.06
N GLN A 502 4.64 3.04 -39.69
CA GLN A 502 6.01 2.72 -40.14
C GLN A 502 6.47 1.36 -39.64
N THR A 503 6.23 1.05 -38.35
CA THR A 503 6.59 -0.24 -37.75
C THR A 503 5.83 -1.40 -38.42
N VAL A 504 4.56 -1.20 -38.76
CA VAL A 504 3.74 -2.19 -39.48
C VAL A 504 4.33 -2.45 -40.87
N VAL A 505 4.67 -1.40 -41.62
CA VAL A 505 5.29 -1.55 -42.95
C VAL A 505 6.65 -2.27 -42.86
N GLU A 506 7.48 -1.94 -41.87
CA GLU A 506 8.77 -2.58 -41.67
C GLU A 506 8.64 -4.07 -41.35
N ALA A 507 7.72 -4.43 -40.46
CA ALA A 507 7.45 -5.83 -40.11
C ALA A 507 6.95 -6.65 -41.31
N ASN A 508 6.06 -6.07 -42.11
CA ASN A 508 5.51 -6.74 -43.28
C ASN A 508 6.55 -6.93 -44.39
N ASN A 509 7.48 -5.98 -44.57
CA ASN A 509 8.63 -6.15 -45.45
C ASN A 509 9.54 -7.32 -45.01
N GLN A 510 9.53 -7.67 -43.73
CA GLN A 510 10.22 -8.85 -43.18
C GLN A 510 9.37 -10.13 -43.24
N GLY A 511 8.16 -10.08 -43.80
CA GLY A 511 7.25 -11.23 -43.89
C GLY A 511 6.61 -11.64 -42.56
N LYS A 512 6.50 -10.70 -41.61
CA LYS A 512 5.87 -10.92 -40.29
C LYS A 512 4.54 -10.17 -40.21
N THR A 513 3.56 -10.75 -39.54
CA THR A 513 2.32 -10.03 -39.18
C THR A 513 2.57 -9.12 -37.98
N VAL A 514 1.64 -8.22 -37.64
CA VAL A 514 1.80 -7.33 -36.47
C VAL A 514 0.60 -7.43 -35.54
N MET A 515 0.87 -7.55 -34.24
CA MET A 515 -0.11 -7.43 -33.17
C MET A 515 0.22 -6.19 -32.35
N VAL A 516 -0.77 -5.32 -32.15
CA VAL A 516 -0.63 -4.07 -31.39
C VAL A 516 -1.50 -4.15 -30.14
N ASP A 517 -0.88 -4.11 -28.97
CA ASP A 517 -1.54 -4.03 -27.67
C ASP A 517 -1.69 -2.56 -27.26
N LEU A 518 -2.95 -2.09 -27.16
CA LEU A 518 -3.28 -0.79 -26.60
C LEU A 518 -3.50 -0.96 -25.08
N TYR A 519 -2.52 -0.48 -24.31
CA TYR A 519 -2.41 -0.71 -22.87
C TYR A 519 -2.58 0.60 -22.06
N ALA A 520 -2.98 0.52 -20.79
CA ALA A 520 -2.87 1.64 -19.85
C ALA A 520 -2.62 1.17 -18.40
N ASP A 521 -1.93 2.00 -17.61
CA ASP A 521 -1.62 1.69 -16.20
C ASP A 521 -2.85 1.57 -15.29
N TRP A 522 -3.95 2.21 -15.67
CA TRP A 522 -5.22 2.14 -14.95
C TRP A 522 -6.13 0.99 -15.42
N CYS A 523 -5.70 0.19 -16.40
CA CYS A 523 -6.51 -0.85 -17.03
C CYS A 523 -6.21 -2.24 -16.45
N ILE A 524 -7.19 -2.79 -15.71
CA ILE A 524 -7.09 -4.10 -15.05
C ILE A 524 -6.93 -5.22 -16.06
N ALA A 525 -7.84 -5.26 -17.03
CA ALA A 525 -7.85 -6.30 -18.06
C ALA A 525 -6.58 -6.29 -18.92
N CYS A 526 -5.93 -5.14 -19.08
CA CYS A 526 -4.62 -5.06 -19.72
C CYS A 526 -3.54 -5.78 -18.91
N LYS A 527 -3.59 -5.66 -17.57
CA LYS A 527 -2.69 -6.41 -16.67
C LYS A 527 -2.99 -7.90 -16.61
N GLU A 528 -4.25 -8.28 -16.74
CA GLU A 528 -4.66 -9.68 -16.87
C GLU A 528 -4.06 -10.29 -18.14
N PHE A 529 -4.08 -9.60 -19.29
CA PHE A 529 -3.41 -10.06 -20.51
C PHE A 529 -1.91 -10.26 -20.33
N GLU A 530 -1.21 -9.27 -19.76
CA GLU A 530 0.24 -9.34 -19.52
C GLU A 530 0.63 -10.51 -18.61
N LYS A 531 -0.18 -10.80 -17.59
CA LYS A 531 0.12 -11.83 -16.59
C LYS A 531 -0.34 -13.23 -16.97
N TYR A 532 -1.47 -13.36 -17.68
CA TYR A 532 -2.12 -14.65 -17.91
C TYR A 532 -2.11 -15.11 -19.37
N THR A 533 -2.31 -14.18 -20.30
CA THR A 533 -2.52 -14.53 -21.71
C THR A 533 -1.22 -14.51 -22.50
N PHE A 534 -0.44 -13.42 -22.43
CA PHE A 534 0.77 -13.24 -23.24
C PHE A 534 1.95 -14.13 -22.81
N VAL A 535 1.96 -14.60 -21.57
CA VAL A 535 2.96 -15.53 -21.04
C VAL A 535 2.68 -16.99 -21.38
N ALA A 536 1.50 -17.30 -21.90
CA ALA A 536 1.08 -18.69 -22.14
C ALA A 536 1.82 -19.27 -23.37
N PRO A 537 2.43 -20.46 -23.27
CA PRO A 537 3.23 -21.05 -24.36
C PRO A 537 2.47 -21.19 -25.69
N GLN A 538 1.17 -21.48 -25.63
CA GLN A 538 0.30 -21.61 -26.80
C GLN A 538 0.08 -20.28 -27.54
N VAL A 539 -0.04 -19.16 -26.81
CA VAL A 539 -0.16 -17.82 -27.39
C VAL A 539 1.17 -17.41 -28.04
N GLN A 540 2.28 -17.68 -27.35
CA GLN A 540 3.62 -17.45 -27.89
C GLN A 540 3.88 -18.29 -29.14
N GLN A 541 3.36 -19.51 -29.19
CA GLN A 541 3.46 -20.36 -30.37
C GLN A 541 2.61 -19.85 -31.55
N ALA A 542 1.38 -19.40 -31.28
CA ALA A 542 0.49 -18.84 -32.29
C ALA A 542 1.08 -17.56 -32.92
N LEU A 543 1.78 -16.74 -32.12
CA LEU A 543 2.35 -15.45 -32.55
C LEU A 543 3.85 -15.52 -32.90
N ARG A 544 4.40 -16.70 -33.22
CA ARG A 544 5.84 -16.86 -33.52
C ARG A 544 6.32 -16.04 -34.72
N ASN A 545 5.46 -15.84 -35.71
CA ASN A 545 5.77 -15.06 -36.91
C ASN A 545 5.10 -13.66 -36.89
N THR A 546 4.89 -13.13 -35.68
CA THR A 546 4.22 -11.84 -35.48
C THR A 546 5.14 -10.90 -34.71
N LEU A 547 5.21 -9.64 -35.12
CA LEU A 547 5.83 -8.57 -34.34
C LEU A 547 4.83 -8.06 -33.29
N TRP A 548 5.25 -8.02 -32.03
CA TRP A 548 4.43 -7.56 -30.93
C TRP A 548 4.77 -6.09 -30.67
N VAL A 549 3.78 -5.22 -30.79
CA VAL A 549 3.88 -3.78 -30.59
C VAL A 549 3.00 -3.38 -29.42
N GLN A 550 3.44 -2.46 -28.57
CA GLN A 550 2.64 -1.94 -27.46
C GLN A 550 2.59 -0.42 -27.50
N ILE A 551 1.41 0.15 -27.26
CA ILE A 551 1.19 1.60 -27.18
C ILE A 551 0.60 1.95 -25.82
N ASP A 552 1.23 2.91 -25.15
CA ASP A 552 0.79 3.41 -23.84
C ASP A 552 -0.31 4.48 -23.99
N MET A 553 -1.54 4.06 -23.68
CA MET A 553 -2.74 4.89 -23.68
C MET A 553 -3.12 5.40 -22.29
N THR A 554 -2.21 5.38 -21.31
CA THR A 554 -2.45 5.88 -19.93
C THR A 554 -2.95 7.33 -19.95
N ALA A 555 -2.35 8.19 -20.78
CA ALA A 555 -2.81 9.55 -21.05
C ALA A 555 -3.76 9.56 -22.27
N PHE A 556 -4.95 8.98 -22.12
CA PHE A 556 -5.91 8.79 -23.22
C PHE A 556 -6.33 10.11 -23.92
N ASP A 557 -6.43 11.20 -23.14
CA ASP A 557 -6.77 12.55 -23.62
C ASP A 557 -5.65 13.27 -24.39
N SER A 558 -4.44 12.71 -24.46
CA SER A 558 -3.33 13.34 -25.17
C SER A 558 -3.62 13.40 -26.69
N ALA A 559 -3.05 14.39 -27.38
CA ALA A 559 -3.30 14.58 -28.81
C ALA A 559 -2.96 13.33 -29.64
N ALA A 560 -1.84 12.66 -29.34
CA ALA A 560 -1.41 11.44 -30.00
C ALA A 560 -2.36 10.25 -29.74
N ASN A 561 -2.75 10.03 -28.47
CA ASN A 561 -3.63 8.90 -28.13
C ASN A 561 -5.07 9.11 -28.61
N SER A 562 -5.57 10.35 -28.60
CA SER A 562 -6.88 10.68 -29.16
C SER A 562 -6.90 10.47 -30.68
N GLU A 563 -5.80 10.73 -31.38
CA GLU A 563 -5.68 10.48 -32.82
C GLU A 563 -5.76 8.98 -33.12
N ILE A 564 -5.00 8.15 -32.39
CA ILE A 564 -5.03 6.67 -32.52
C ILE A 564 -6.42 6.14 -32.19
N ALA A 565 -7.02 6.56 -31.08
CA ALA A 565 -8.35 6.12 -30.66
C ALA A 565 -9.43 6.45 -31.70
N LYS A 566 -9.36 7.64 -32.32
CA LYS A 566 -10.29 8.04 -33.38
C LYS A 566 -10.05 7.30 -34.68
N HIS A 567 -8.79 7.13 -35.07
CA HIS A 567 -8.41 6.46 -36.31
C HIS A 567 -8.90 5.00 -36.33
N TYR A 568 -8.71 4.28 -35.21
CA TYR A 568 -9.12 2.89 -35.09
C TYR A 568 -10.48 2.69 -34.41
N ASN A 569 -11.22 3.76 -34.10
CA ASN A 569 -12.53 3.68 -33.42
C ASN A 569 -12.50 2.86 -32.11
N ILE A 570 -11.53 3.17 -31.23
CA ILE A 570 -11.31 2.47 -29.96
C ILE A 570 -12.24 3.03 -28.88
N LEU A 571 -13.11 2.17 -28.33
CA LEU A 571 -14.08 2.55 -27.29
C LEU A 571 -13.50 2.47 -25.86
N GLY A 572 -12.56 1.55 -25.63
CA GLY A 572 -12.00 1.26 -24.32
C GLY A 572 -10.80 0.32 -24.41
N LEU A 573 -10.22 0.00 -23.25
CA LEU A 573 -9.02 -0.85 -23.14
C LEU A 573 -9.32 -2.10 -22.31
N PRO A 574 -8.61 -3.22 -22.51
CA PRO A 574 -7.61 -3.46 -23.55
C PRO A 574 -8.26 -3.54 -24.93
N SER A 575 -7.52 -3.09 -25.94
CA SER A 575 -7.88 -3.28 -27.35
C SER A 575 -6.64 -3.79 -28.09
N ILE A 576 -6.72 -5.01 -28.61
CA ILE A 576 -5.64 -5.64 -29.36
C ILE A 576 -5.98 -5.59 -30.85
N LEU A 577 -5.13 -4.91 -31.61
CA LEU A 577 -5.26 -4.76 -33.06
C LEU A 577 -4.35 -5.77 -33.77
N PHE A 578 -4.82 -6.31 -34.89
CA PHE A 578 -4.06 -7.24 -35.70
C PHE A 578 -3.91 -6.70 -37.12
N PHE A 579 -2.72 -6.81 -37.69
CA PHE A 579 -2.40 -6.39 -39.06
C PHE A 579 -1.89 -7.58 -39.85
N ASP A 580 -2.42 -7.73 -41.07
CA ASP A 580 -1.98 -8.75 -42.01
C ASP A 580 -0.63 -8.42 -42.66
N LEU A 581 -0.11 -9.35 -43.47
CA LEU A 581 1.15 -9.18 -44.23
C LEU A 581 1.09 -8.05 -45.26
N SER A 582 -0.10 -7.53 -45.58
CA SER A 582 -0.30 -6.40 -46.49
C SER A 582 -0.35 -5.06 -45.75
N GLY A 583 -0.30 -5.06 -44.42
CA GLY A 583 -0.38 -3.87 -43.56
C GLY A 583 -1.79 -3.37 -43.34
N LYS A 584 -2.79 -4.19 -43.68
CA LYS A 584 -4.18 -3.86 -43.46
C LYS A 584 -4.60 -4.37 -42.09
N GLU A 585 -5.28 -3.51 -41.34
CA GLU A 585 -5.89 -3.90 -40.07
C GLU A 585 -7.03 -4.91 -40.30
N LEU A 586 -7.00 -5.99 -39.51
CA LEU A 586 -8.02 -7.02 -39.42
C LEU A 586 -9.09 -6.61 -38.41
N THR A 587 -9.90 -5.60 -38.76
CA THR A 587 -10.86 -4.97 -37.83
C THR A 587 -11.85 -5.96 -37.21
N GLN A 588 -12.27 -7.01 -37.94
CA GLN A 588 -13.22 -8.01 -37.44
C GLN A 588 -12.61 -9.01 -36.46
N GLN A 589 -11.28 -9.09 -36.42
CA GLN A 589 -10.52 -9.99 -35.56
C GLN A 589 -9.95 -9.26 -34.35
N ARG A 590 -10.31 -7.99 -34.15
CA ARG A 590 -9.92 -7.20 -32.98
C ARG A 590 -10.40 -7.88 -31.70
N THR A 591 -9.55 -7.90 -30.68
CA THR A 591 -9.94 -8.34 -29.35
C THR A 591 -10.17 -7.11 -28.48
N THR A 592 -11.42 -6.92 -28.05
CA THR A 592 -11.82 -5.89 -27.08
C THR A 592 -12.25 -6.55 -25.78
N GLY A 593 -11.70 -6.06 -24.66
CA GLY A 593 -11.87 -6.69 -23.35
C GLY A 593 -10.96 -7.89 -23.10
N PHE A 594 -10.95 -8.40 -21.87
CA PHE A 594 -10.10 -9.52 -21.48
C PHE A 594 -10.50 -10.84 -22.16
N MET A 595 -9.50 -11.56 -22.68
CA MET A 595 -9.65 -12.89 -23.27
C MET A 595 -8.59 -13.83 -22.68
N GLY A 596 -9.04 -15.00 -22.22
CA GLY A 596 -8.16 -16.01 -21.61
C GLY A 596 -7.17 -16.61 -22.61
N SER A 597 -6.12 -17.27 -22.11
CA SER A 597 -5.01 -17.78 -22.92
C SER A 597 -5.40 -18.83 -23.97
N ASP A 598 -6.30 -19.77 -23.64
CA ASP A 598 -6.76 -20.81 -24.56
C ASP A 598 -7.60 -20.21 -25.70
N GLU A 599 -8.56 -19.35 -25.33
CA GLU A 599 -9.46 -18.67 -26.26
C GLU A 599 -8.70 -17.72 -27.18
N PHE A 600 -7.76 -16.93 -26.62
CA PHE A 600 -6.93 -16.01 -27.38
C PHE A 600 -6.01 -16.74 -28.38
N ALA A 601 -5.43 -17.87 -27.97
CA ALA A 601 -4.64 -18.68 -28.89
C ALA A 601 -5.49 -19.30 -30.01
N ALA A 602 -6.70 -19.80 -29.69
CA ALA A 602 -7.63 -20.31 -30.69
C ALA A 602 -8.08 -19.22 -31.67
N HIS A 603 -8.35 -18.01 -31.16
CA HIS A 603 -8.70 -16.82 -31.94
C HIS A 603 -7.60 -16.50 -32.95
N ILE A 604 -6.35 -16.34 -32.49
CA ILE A 604 -5.20 -16.04 -33.35
C ILE A 604 -4.99 -17.11 -34.42
N ASN A 605 -5.00 -18.39 -34.05
CA ASN A 605 -4.83 -19.49 -35.01
C ASN A 605 -5.96 -19.57 -36.05
N GLY A 606 -7.08 -18.87 -35.82
CA GLY A 606 -8.18 -18.76 -36.79
C GLY A 606 -7.86 -17.85 -37.99
N PHE A 607 -6.86 -16.97 -37.89
CA PHE A 607 -6.57 -15.97 -38.93
C PHE A 607 -5.09 -15.63 -39.16
N PHE A 608 -4.15 -16.17 -38.36
CA PHE A 608 -2.70 -16.02 -38.54
C PHE A 608 -1.96 -17.31 -38.87
#